data_AF-T2M498-F1
#
_entry.id   AF-T2M498-F1
#
_cell.length_a   1.000
_cell.length_b   1.000
_cell.length_c   1.000
_cell.angle_alpha   90.00
_cell.angle_beta   90.00
_cell.angle_gamma   90.00
#
_symmetry.space_group_name_H-M   'P 1'
#
loop_
_entity.id
_entity.type
_entity.pdbx_description
1 polymer ?
#
loop_
_entity_poly.entity_id
_entity_poly.type
_entity_poly.pdbx_seq_one_letter_code
_entity_poly.pdbx_strand_id
1 'polypeptide(L)'
;MAPARSKRKVGEKVAKGAKVSKKDDPKDEPELEQEEAKPTEDKKEVTEVLPVQEEEKASTKEKKSTKNTVNEEKKKDVNENEKRYWLLKSEPETRLHNGVDIKFGIEDLKSKPDQTSVWDGVRNHQSRNFLRDEIKVGDQAFFYHSNCKQPGIVGIVDIVKSGYPDATQFDSKGNFYDPKSSEDNPKWFSVDVKFNRMLKRYIPLPELKDLYLQHKKNKEGALKLFGLITKPRLSVLPVTKEEFDFILTLEEK
;
A
#
# COMPACT_ATOMS: atom_id res chain seq x y z
N MET A 1 -36.86 -66.29 -20.17
CA MET A 1 -37.04 -66.79 -18.78
C MET A 1 -37.30 -65.59 -17.87
N ALA A 2 -38.33 -65.65 -17.03
CA ALA A 2 -38.63 -64.72 -15.92
C ALA A 2 -38.05 -65.33 -14.60
N PRO A 3 -38.33 -64.83 -13.37
CA PRO A 3 -39.01 -63.60 -12.88
C PRO A 3 -38.09 -62.72 -11.98
N ALA A 4 -38.32 -61.44 -11.65
CA ALA A 4 -39.46 -60.70 -11.10
C ALA A 4 -39.71 -60.84 -9.56
N ARG A 5 -39.47 -59.75 -8.81
CA ARG A 5 -40.09 -59.40 -7.51
C ARG A 5 -39.63 -57.97 -7.11
N SER A 6 -40.33 -57.15 -6.33
CA SER A 6 -41.75 -56.79 -6.16
C SER A 6 -41.81 -55.81 -4.97
N LYS A 7 -42.25 -54.57 -5.23
CA LYS A 7 -42.94 -53.61 -4.34
C LYS A 7 -42.69 -53.65 -2.80
N ARG A 8 -42.39 -52.47 -2.24
CA ARG A 8 -43.21 -51.92 -1.12
C ARG A 8 -43.16 -50.39 -1.03
N LYS A 9 -44.29 -49.82 -0.61
CA LYS A 9 -44.54 -48.39 -0.30
C LYS A 9 -44.55 -48.22 1.24
N VAL A 10 -44.97 -47.05 1.74
CA VAL A 10 -45.10 -46.62 3.16
C VAL A 10 -43.81 -45.97 3.71
N GLY A 11 -43.86 -44.80 4.36
CA GLY A 11 -45.03 -43.95 4.64
C GLY A 11 -44.69 -42.62 5.32
N GLU A 12 -45.68 -41.73 5.31
CA GLU A 12 -45.67 -40.39 5.91
C GLU A 12 -45.82 -40.45 7.45
N LYS A 13 -45.06 -39.63 8.19
CA LYS A 13 -45.45 -39.18 9.54
C LYS A 13 -45.00 -37.75 9.85
N VAL A 14 -45.99 -36.95 10.23
CA VAL A 14 -45.89 -35.59 10.79
C VAL A 14 -45.47 -35.64 12.26
N ALA A 15 -44.71 -34.65 12.72
CA ALA A 15 -44.50 -34.38 14.14
C ALA A 15 -44.78 -32.90 14.48
N LYS A 16 -45.89 -32.67 15.20
CA LYS A 16 -46.05 -31.52 16.13
C LYS A 16 -45.24 -31.85 17.39
N GLY A 17 -44.73 -30.94 18.22
CA GLY A 17 -45.02 -29.52 18.39
C GLY A 17 -45.29 -29.24 19.89
N ALA A 18 -44.29 -28.69 20.59
CA ALA A 18 -44.31 -28.31 22.01
C ALA A 18 -43.07 -27.43 22.30
N LYS A 19 -43.07 -26.42 23.18
CA LYS A 19 -44.15 -25.67 23.85
C LYS A 19 -43.57 -24.30 24.26
N VAL A 20 -44.35 -23.23 24.16
CA VAL A 20 -43.93 -21.86 24.51
C VAL A 20 -43.99 -21.63 26.02
N SER A 21 -43.05 -20.83 26.56
CA SER A 21 -43.17 -20.17 27.87
C SER A 21 -42.69 -18.72 27.77
N LYS A 22 -43.62 -17.77 28.01
CA LYS A 22 -43.32 -16.35 28.23
C LYS A 22 -43.03 -16.08 29.72
N LYS A 23 -42.27 -15.02 29.99
CA LYS A 23 -42.34 -14.08 31.14
C LYS A 23 -41.37 -12.93 30.77
N ASP A 24 -41.84 -11.75 30.42
CA ASP A 24 -42.38 -10.66 31.28
C ASP A 24 -41.27 -9.77 31.85
N ASP A 25 -41.13 -8.59 31.24
CA ASP A 25 -40.38 -7.37 31.64
C ASP A 25 -40.85 -6.83 33.02
N PRO A 26 -40.04 -6.03 33.79
CA PRO A 26 -39.54 -4.73 33.31
C PRO A 26 -38.20 -4.17 33.90
N LYS A 27 -37.73 -3.09 33.24
CA LYS A 27 -37.01 -1.89 33.74
C LYS A 27 -35.94 -2.04 34.84
N ASP A 28 -34.73 -1.55 34.56
CA ASP A 28 -34.28 -0.23 35.05
C ASP A 28 -32.97 0.20 34.36
N GLU A 29 -32.83 1.51 34.07
CA GLU A 29 -31.57 2.15 33.68
C GLU A 29 -30.80 2.59 34.93
N PRO A 30 -29.46 2.61 34.89
CA PRO A 30 -28.68 3.57 35.64
C PRO A 30 -27.89 4.49 34.71
N GLU A 31 -28.44 5.69 34.54
CA GLU A 31 -27.82 7.00 34.76
C GLU A 31 -26.31 7.21 34.48
N LEU A 32 -26.03 8.29 33.75
CA LEU A 32 -24.70 8.82 33.46
C LEU A 32 -24.09 9.53 34.68
N GLU A 33 -23.00 9.02 35.24
CA GLU A 33 -22.13 9.85 36.10
C GLU A 33 -21.20 10.73 35.26
N GLN A 34 -21.13 12.00 35.65
CA GLN A 34 -20.40 13.06 34.96
C GLN A 34 -19.04 13.26 35.64
N GLU A 35 -17.94 13.12 34.90
CA GLU A 35 -16.61 13.49 35.42
C GLU A 35 -16.37 14.98 35.14
N GLU A 36 -16.36 15.81 36.19
CA GLU A 36 -16.14 17.26 36.09
C GLU A 36 -14.69 17.58 35.69
N ALA A 37 -14.51 18.25 34.55
CA ALA A 37 -13.27 18.95 34.21
C ALA A 37 -13.53 20.45 34.08
N LYS A 38 -13.15 21.22 35.12
CA LYS A 38 -13.06 22.69 35.05
C LYS A 38 -11.62 23.17 34.82
N PRO A 39 -11.44 24.37 34.24
CA PRO A 39 -10.30 24.63 33.36
C PRO A 39 -9.17 25.40 34.05
N THR A 40 -7.95 25.25 33.53
CA THR A 40 -6.85 26.19 33.76
C THR A 40 -6.62 27.06 32.53
N GLU A 41 -6.58 28.36 32.79
CA GLU A 41 -6.78 29.49 31.88
C GLU A 41 -5.75 29.64 30.76
N ASP A 42 -6.23 30.19 29.63
CA ASP A 42 -5.40 30.87 28.63
C ASP A 42 -4.53 31.97 29.24
N LYS A 43 -3.32 32.13 28.70
CA LYS A 43 -2.66 33.44 28.62
C LYS A 43 -2.20 33.73 27.20
N LYS A 44 -2.86 34.70 26.58
CA LYS A 44 -2.42 35.37 25.36
C LYS A 44 -1.43 36.51 25.68
N GLU A 45 -0.87 37.03 24.57
CA GLU A 45 -0.19 38.32 24.37
C GLU A 45 1.19 38.48 25.05
N VAL A 46 2.13 39.28 24.53
CA VAL A 46 2.08 40.31 23.46
C VAL A 46 3.11 39.99 22.34
N THR A 47 2.81 40.33 21.07
CA THR A 47 3.83 40.50 20.00
C THR A 47 4.36 41.94 19.99
N GLU A 48 5.67 42.15 20.10
CA GLU A 48 6.28 43.46 19.94
C GLU A 48 7.49 43.40 19.00
N VAL A 49 7.72 44.46 18.22
CA VAL A 49 8.60 44.45 17.04
C VAL A 49 9.50 45.69 17.01
N LEU A 50 10.79 45.45 16.70
CA LEU A 50 11.77 46.43 16.19
C LEU A 50 12.27 47.48 17.23
N PRO A 51 13.53 48.00 17.13
CA PRO A 51 14.18 48.45 15.90
C PRO A 51 15.57 47.88 15.55
N VAL A 52 15.94 48.17 14.31
CA VAL A 52 17.23 47.94 13.64
C VAL A 52 18.27 48.97 14.08
N GLN A 53 19.54 48.58 14.16
CA GLN A 53 20.68 49.47 13.94
C GLN A 53 21.74 48.79 13.06
N GLU A 54 22.24 49.53 12.08
CA GLU A 54 23.34 49.15 11.18
C GLU A 54 24.69 49.58 11.77
N GLU A 55 25.76 48.83 11.51
CA GLU A 55 27.10 49.41 11.39
C GLU A 55 27.86 48.74 10.22
N GLU A 56 28.22 49.55 9.21
CA GLU A 56 29.21 49.17 8.21
C GLU A 56 30.63 49.26 8.78
N LYS A 57 31.52 48.32 8.43
CA LYS A 57 32.94 48.63 8.19
C LYS A 57 33.51 47.87 7.00
N ALA A 58 33.84 48.61 5.94
CA ALA A 58 34.64 48.13 4.83
C ALA A 58 36.13 48.08 5.19
N SER A 59 36.87 47.11 4.63
CA SER A 59 38.30 47.30 4.32
C SER A 59 38.78 46.30 3.26
N THR A 60 39.36 46.83 2.19
CA THR A 60 39.92 46.08 1.05
C THR A 60 41.38 45.68 1.29
N LYS A 61 41.81 44.55 0.71
CA LYS A 61 43.18 44.37 0.17
C LYS A 61 43.31 43.14 -0.72
N GLU A 62 43.73 43.35 -1.97
CA GLU A 62 44.23 42.29 -2.84
C GLU A 62 45.66 41.86 -2.42
N LYS A 63 46.07 40.59 -2.62
CA LYS A 63 46.72 40.11 -3.87
C LYS A 63 47.35 38.70 -3.73
N LYS A 64 47.46 38.04 -4.89
CA LYS A 64 48.32 36.88 -5.25
C LYS A 64 48.01 35.48 -4.67
N SER A 65 47.32 34.70 -5.51
CA SER A 65 47.90 33.52 -6.21
C SER A 65 48.79 32.54 -5.44
N THR A 66 48.23 31.39 -5.11
CA THR A 66 48.93 30.09 -5.22
C THR A 66 47.96 29.01 -5.71
N LYS A 67 48.37 28.25 -6.75
CA LYS A 67 47.66 27.06 -7.22
C LYS A 67 47.69 25.96 -6.15
N ASN A 68 46.54 25.36 -5.85
CA ASN A 68 46.37 23.90 -5.78
C ASN A 68 44.87 23.58 -5.87
N THR A 69 44.38 22.98 -6.96
CA THR A 69 44.44 21.54 -7.30
C THR A 69 43.28 20.77 -6.66
N VAL A 70 42.23 20.59 -7.47
CA VAL A 70 41.26 19.48 -7.50
C VAL A 70 40.60 19.06 -6.18
N ASN A 71 39.31 19.35 -6.06
CA ASN A 71 38.30 18.38 -5.64
C ASN A 71 36.93 18.83 -6.20
N GLU A 72 36.70 18.57 -7.48
CA GLU A 72 35.34 18.55 -8.00
C GLU A 72 34.65 17.30 -7.45
N GLU A 73 33.75 17.50 -6.49
CA GLU A 73 32.87 16.44 -6.02
C GLU A 73 32.07 15.90 -7.22
N LYS A 74 32.17 14.59 -7.47
CA LYS A 74 31.39 13.92 -8.50
C LYS A 74 29.90 14.03 -8.18
N LYS A 75 29.26 15.08 -8.72
CA LYS A 75 27.85 15.07 -9.06
C LYS A 75 27.63 13.80 -9.87
N LYS A 76 26.92 12.82 -9.30
CA LYS A 76 26.50 11.66 -10.07
C LYS A 76 25.48 12.15 -11.07
N ASP A 77 25.80 12.03 -12.36
CA ASP A 77 24.81 12.14 -13.42
C ASP A 77 23.73 11.09 -13.16
N VAL A 78 22.58 11.55 -12.67
CA VAL A 78 21.39 10.71 -12.59
C VAL A 78 20.89 10.59 -14.03
N ASN A 79 21.08 9.42 -14.62
CA ASN A 79 20.48 9.11 -15.91
C ASN A 79 18.96 9.11 -15.74
N GLU A 80 18.30 10.22 -16.12
CA GLU A 80 16.83 10.42 -16.01
C GLU A 80 16.01 9.39 -16.80
N ASN A 81 16.66 8.48 -17.52
CA ASN A 81 16.06 7.47 -18.38
C ASN A 81 16.26 6.02 -17.88
N GLU A 82 16.77 5.79 -16.66
CA GLU A 82 16.88 4.44 -16.10
C GLU A 82 15.57 4.00 -15.42
N LYS A 83 14.89 3.03 -16.03
CA LYS A 83 13.67 2.37 -15.54
C LYS A 83 13.84 1.88 -14.09
N ARG A 84 12.92 2.27 -13.20
CA ARG A 84 12.88 1.81 -11.81
C ARG A 84 11.92 0.62 -11.65
N TYR A 85 12.14 -0.14 -10.59
CA TYR A 85 11.37 -1.34 -10.29
C TYR A 85 10.68 -1.22 -8.93
N TRP A 86 9.49 -1.81 -8.83
CA TRP A 86 8.59 -1.65 -7.69
C TRP A 86 7.92 -2.98 -7.32
N LEU A 87 7.29 -3.01 -6.14
CA LEU A 87 6.34 -4.05 -5.74
C LEU A 87 5.09 -3.37 -5.21
N LEU A 88 3.94 -3.76 -5.78
CA LEU A 88 2.62 -3.24 -5.44
C LEU A 88 1.77 -4.37 -4.87
N LYS A 89 1.29 -4.21 -3.64
CA LYS A 89 0.45 -5.19 -2.95
C LYS A 89 -1.03 -4.91 -3.18
N SER A 90 -1.80 -5.94 -3.53
CA SER A 90 -3.26 -5.91 -3.59
C SER A 90 -3.86 -7.19 -2.98
N GLU A 91 -5.16 -7.21 -2.69
CA GLU A 91 -5.85 -8.33 -2.03
C GLU A 91 -6.76 -9.07 -3.05
N PRO A 92 -6.48 -10.32 -3.43
CA PRO A 92 -7.25 -11.04 -4.46
C PRO A 92 -8.49 -11.77 -3.93
N GLU A 93 -8.65 -11.87 -2.61
CA GLU A 93 -9.80 -12.48 -1.93
C GLU A 93 -10.70 -11.38 -1.35
N THR A 94 -12.00 -11.65 -1.21
CA THR A 94 -12.98 -10.69 -0.66
C THR A 94 -12.62 -10.29 0.76
N ARG A 95 -12.52 -8.97 0.99
CA ARG A 95 -12.41 -8.38 2.32
C ARG A 95 -13.15 -7.05 2.36
N LEU A 96 -14.04 -6.92 3.33
CA LEU A 96 -14.71 -5.66 3.58
C LEU A 96 -13.79 -4.69 4.33
N HIS A 97 -13.75 -3.45 3.86
CA HIS A 97 -13.33 -2.26 4.61
C HIS A 97 -14.49 -1.27 4.55
N ASN A 98 -14.88 -0.67 5.68
CA ASN A 98 -15.99 0.28 5.78
C ASN A 98 -17.30 -0.13 5.05
N GLY A 99 -17.59 -1.44 4.99
CA GLY A 99 -18.76 -2.02 4.31
C GLY A 99 -18.59 -2.29 2.81
N VAL A 100 -17.46 -1.92 2.21
CA VAL A 100 -17.13 -2.09 0.78
C VAL A 100 -16.10 -3.21 0.60
N ASP A 101 -16.31 -4.11 -0.38
CA ASP A 101 -15.29 -5.11 -0.73
C ASP A 101 -14.15 -4.44 -1.51
N ILE A 102 -12.92 -4.64 -1.04
CA ILE A 102 -11.70 -4.09 -1.66
C ILE A 102 -10.93 -5.11 -2.52
N LYS A 103 -11.55 -6.26 -2.81
CA LYS A 103 -10.98 -7.31 -3.67
C LYS A 103 -10.50 -6.74 -5.01
N PHE A 104 -9.21 -6.89 -5.29
CA PHE A 104 -8.60 -6.61 -6.58
C PHE A 104 -7.39 -7.51 -6.85
N GLY A 105 -7.64 -8.63 -7.55
CA GLY A 105 -6.62 -9.55 -8.04
C GLY A 105 -6.04 -9.15 -9.41
N ILE A 106 -5.06 -9.91 -9.90
CA ILE A 106 -4.44 -9.66 -11.21
C ILE A 106 -5.39 -10.03 -12.37
N GLU A 107 -6.28 -11.00 -12.15
CA GLU A 107 -7.35 -11.33 -13.09
C GLU A 107 -8.40 -10.21 -13.17
N ASP A 108 -8.68 -9.53 -12.05
CA ASP A 108 -9.56 -8.36 -12.04
C ASP A 108 -8.91 -7.22 -12.86
N LEU A 109 -7.60 -6.98 -12.74
CA LEU A 109 -6.86 -6.04 -13.60
C LEU A 109 -6.89 -6.44 -15.09
N LYS A 110 -6.65 -7.71 -15.41
CA LYS A 110 -6.70 -8.23 -16.80
C LYS A 110 -8.08 -8.08 -17.45
N SER A 111 -9.15 -7.99 -16.65
CA SER A 111 -10.52 -7.78 -17.11
C SER A 111 -10.91 -6.31 -17.33
N LYS A 112 -10.09 -5.35 -16.87
CA LYS A 112 -10.35 -3.91 -17.08
C LYS A 112 -10.17 -3.51 -18.56
N PRO A 113 -10.83 -2.43 -19.01
CA PRO A 113 -10.50 -1.79 -20.29
C PRO A 113 -9.00 -1.50 -20.41
N ASP A 114 -8.43 -1.79 -21.58
CA ASP A 114 -6.99 -1.73 -21.86
C ASP A 114 -6.08 -2.45 -20.84
N GLN A 115 -6.65 -3.38 -20.06
CA GLN A 115 -6.04 -4.07 -18.92
C GLN A 115 -5.38 -3.10 -17.93
N THR A 116 -5.96 -1.91 -17.78
CA THR A 116 -5.42 -0.78 -17.03
C THR A 116 -6.35 -0.40 -15.88
N SER A 117 -5.77 -0.06 -14.72
CA SER A 117 -6.52 0.39 -13.55
C SER A 117 -5.76 1.47 -12.79
N VAL A 118 -6.51 2.34 -12.13
CA VAL A 118 -5.99 3.19 -11.06
C VAL A 118 -5.51 2.30 -9.91
N TRP A 119 -4.39 2.67 -9.31
CA TRP A 119 -3.87 2.11 -8.06
C TRP A 119 -4.17 3.07 -6.90
N ASP A 120 -5.39 2.97 -6.38
CA ASP A 120 -5.93 3.83 -5.32
C ASP A 120 -5.77 3.23 -3.91
N GLY A 121 -6.41 3.85 -2.92
CA GLY A 121 -6.54 3.31 -1.56
C GLY A 121 -5.26 3.29 -0.72
N VAL A 122 -4.14 3.80 -1.24
CA VAL A 122 -2.88 3.89 -0.49
C VAL A 122 -2.98 4.98 0.58
N ARG A 123 -3.10 4.55 1.84
CA ARG A 123 -3.22 5.41 3.04
C ARG A 123 -2.02 5.32 3.99
N ASN A 124 -0.85 4.93 3.47
CA ASN A 124 0.43 4.98 4.20
C ASN A 124 1.31 6.10 3.63
N HIS A 125 1.81 7.02 4.47
CA HIS A 125 2.57 8.19 4.02
C HIS A 125 3.86 7.84 3.26
N GLN A 126 4.57 6.77 3.61
CA GLN A 126 5.79 6.36 2.91
C GLN A 126 5.44 5.74 1.54
N SER A 127 4.46 4.84 1.49
CA SER A 127 3.97 4.30 0.21
C SER A 127 3.43 5.39 -0.73
N ARG A 128 2.71 6.38 -0.17
CA ARG A 128 2.27 7.56 -0.93
C ARG A 128 3.43 8.37 -1.48
N ASN A 129 4.47 8.66 -0.69
CA ASN A 129 5.62 9.41 -1.17
C ASN A 129 6.28 8.70 -2.37
N PHE A 130 6.35 7.36 -2.37
CA PHE A 130 6.79 6.61 -3.54
C PHE A 130 5.88 6.83 -4.77
N LEU A 131 4.55 6.75 -4.61
CA LEU A 131 3.60 6.99 -5.71
C LEU A 131 3.70 8.42 -6.27
N ARG A 132 3.81 9.43 -5.40
CA ARG A 132 3.81 10.86 -5.74
C ARG A 132 5.14 11.33 -6.32
N ASP A 133 6.22 11.04 -5.62
CA ASP A 133 7.52 11.68 -5.85
C ASP A 133 8.41 10.83 -6.76
N GLU A 134 8.36 9.51 -6.62
CA GLU A 134 9.41 8.62 -7.14
C GLU A 134 9.00 7.75 -8.34
N ILE A 135 7.77 7.25 -8.39
CA ILE A 135 7.26 6.44 -9.52
C ILE A 135 7.07 7.31 -10.76
N LYS A 136 7.49 6.80 -11.92
CA LYS A 136 7.35 7.45 -13.24
C LYS A 136 6.73 6.50 -14.27
N VAL A 137 6.12 7.08 -15.32
CA VAL A 137 5.70 6.32 -16.51
C VAL A 137 6.88 5.55 -17.10
N GLY A 138 6.66 4.29 -17.44
CA GLY A 138 7.69 3.39 -17.97
C GLY A 138 8.41 2.55 -16.91
N ASP A 139 8.24 2.85 -15.61
CA ASP A 139 8.63 1.95 -14.51
C ASP A 139 7.84 0.64 -14.57
N GLN A 140 8.37 -0.41 -13.93
CA GLN A 140 7.70 -1.71 -13.83
C GLN A 140 7.52 -2.12 -12.37
N ALA A 141 6.43 -2.85 -12.09
CA ALA A 141 6.16 -3.35 -10.75
C ALA A 141 5.76 -4.83 -10.73
N PHE A 142 6.20 -5.55 -9.71
CA PHE A 142 5.60 -6.83 -9.35
C PHE A 142 4.20 -6.62 -8.75
N PHE A 143 3.20 -7.29 -9.33
CA PHE A 143 1.88 -7.43 -8.73
C PHE A 143 1.96 -8.52 -7.66
N TYR A 144 1.78 -8.14 -6.40
CA TYR A 144 1.86 -9.02 -5.25
C TYR A 144 0.48 -9.26 -4.63
N HIS A 145 0.08 -10.53 -4.55
CA HIS A 145 -1.12 -10.96 -3.83
C HIS A 145 -0.83 -10.99 -2.33
N SER A 146 -1.60 -10.21 -1.58
CA SER A 146 -1.49 -10.04 -0.13
C SER A 146 -2.80 -10.44 0.56
N ASN A 147 -2.73 -10.69 1.87
CA ASN A 147 -3.87 -11.01 2.73
C ASN A 147 -4.84 -12.08 2.18
N CYS A 148 -4.28 -13.12 1.55
CA CYS A 148 -4.98 -14.25 0.95
C CYS A 148 -4.33 -15.57 1.39
N LYS A 149 -4.95 -16.71 1.07
CA LYS A 149 -4.45 -18.04 1.43
C LYS A 149 -3.09 -18.35 0.83
N GLN A 150 -2.79 -17.78 -0.34
CA GLN A 150 -1.54 -17.95 -1.07
C GLN A 150 -0.96 -16.57 -1.43
N PRO A 151 -0.24 -15.92 -0.49
CA PRO A 151 0.37 -14.61 -0.72
C PRO A 151 1.73 -14.74 -1.40
N GLY A 152 1.97 -13.95 -2.45
CA GLY A 152 3.16 -14.06 -3.30
C GLY A 152 3.09 -13.19 -4.56
N ILE A 153 4.11 -13.27 -5.42
CA ILE A 153 4.17 -12.52 -6.68
C ILE A 153 3.53 -13.36 -7.80
N VAL A 154 2.63 -12.73 -8.57
CA VAL A 154 1.85 -13.40 -9.63
C VAL A 154 2.13 -12.88 -11.04
N GLY A 155 2.62 -11.64 -11.18
CA GLY A 155 2.85 -11.02 -12.49
C GLY A 155 3.54 -9.67 -12.41
N ILE A 156 3.66 -9.04 -13.56
CA ILE A 156 4.29 -7.74 -13.78
C ILE A 156 3.24 -6.77 -14.34
N VAL A 157 3.29 -5.53 -13.88
CA VAL A 157 2.55 -4.40 -14.43
C VAL A 157 3.52 -3.29 -14.84
N ASP A 158 3.14 -2.50 -15.84
CA ASP A 158 3.84 -1.29 -16.26
C ASP A 158 3.12 -0.06 -15.68
N ILE A 159 3.88 0.95 -15.25
CA ILE A 159 3.31 2.24 -14.86
C ILE A 159 3.01 3.05 -16.11
N VAL A 160 1.74 3.37 -16.34
CA VAL A 160 1.27 4.14 -17.51
C VAL A 160 0.86 5.57 -17.17
N LYS A 161 0.74 5.92 -15.88
CA LYS A 161 0.57 7.30 -15.41
C LYS A 161 1.27 7.52 -14.06
N SER A 162 2.15 8.52 -13.99
CA SER A 162 2.85 8.95 -12.76
C SER A 162 1.88 9.51 -11.70
N GLY A 163 2.36 9.69 -10.47
CA GLY A 163 1.58 10.13 -9.31
C GLY A 163 0.65 11.32 -9.54
N TYR A 164 -0.64 11.14 -9.25
CA TYR A 164 -1.67 12.18 -9.25
C TYR A 164 -2.63 12.02 -8.05
N PRO A 165 -3.44 13.02 -7.67
CA PRO A 165 -4.34 12.92 -6.52
C PRO A 165 -5.30 11.74 -6.60
N ASP A 166 -5.38 10.95 -5.53
CA ASP A 166 -6.31 9.81 -5.42
C ASP A 166 -7.75 10.32 -5.26
N ALA A 167 -8.60 10.15 -6.28
CA ALA A 167 -9.99 10.62 -6.25
C ALA A 167 -10.83 9.99 -5.11
N THR A 168 -10.48 8.77 -4.66
CA THR A 168 -11.23 8.06 -3.60
C THR A 168 -11.11 8.72 -2.22
N GLN A 169 -10.17 9.66 -2.05
CA GLN A 169 -10.00 10.37 -0.78
C GLN A 169 -11.05 11.46 -0.53
N PHE A 170 -11.78 11.90 -1.57
CA PHE A 170 -12.76 13.00 -1.50
C PHE A 170 -14.22 12.50 -1.42
N ASP A 171 -14.50 11.26 -1.81
CA ASP A 171 -15.83 10.68 -1.70
C ASP A 171 -16.17 10.32 -0.25
N SER A 172 -17.04 11.11 0.38
CA SER A 172 -17.50 10.91 1.77
C SER A 172 -18.28 9.62 2.04
N LYS A 173 -18.73 8.92 0.99
CA LYS A 173 -19.32 7.58 1.07
C LYS A 173 -18.34 6.49 0.64
N GLY A 174 -17.18 6.90 0.13
CA GLY A 174 -16.13 6.03 -0.38
C GLY A 174 -15.34 5.38 0.75
N ASN A 175 -14.87 4.17 0.48
CA ASN A 175 -14.14 3.35 1.44
C ASN A 175 -12.85 4.01 1.97
N PHE A 176 -12.20 4.84 1.16
CA PHE A 176 -10.89 5.44 1.47
C PHE A 176 -10.93 6.97 1.66
N TYR A 177 -12.09 7.49 2.05
CA TYR A 177 -12.29 8.91 2.39
C TYR A 177 -11.30 9.40 3.44
N ASP A 178 -10.79 10.63 3.28
CA ASP A 178 -10.05 11.35 4.32
C ASP A 178 -10.67 12.74 4.52
N PRO A 179 -11.45 12.97 5.60
CA PRO A 179 -12.11 14.27 5.84
C PRO A 179 -11.13 15.42 6.12
N LYS A 180 -9.83 15.13 6.20
CA LYS A 180 -8.76 16.14 6.34
C LYS A 180 -8.00 16.36 5.03
N SER A 181 -8.50 15.85 3.90
CA SER A 181 -7.95 16.05 2.56
C SER A 181 -8.92 16.89 1.70
N SER A 182 -8.39 17.81 0.90
CA SER A 182 -9.18 18.65 -0.01
C SER A 182 -8.56 18.66 -1.41
N GLU A 183 -9.33 19.06 -2.42
CA GLU A 183 -8.84 19.13 -3.81
C GLU A 183 -7.66 20.10 -3.95
N ASP A 184 -7.65 21.20 -3.20
CA ASP A 184 -6.54 22.17 -3.14
C ASP A 184 -5.28 21.63 -2.44
N ASN A 185 -5.43 20.63 -1.55
CA ASN A 185 -4.33 20.08 -0.75
C ASN A 185 -4.47 18.54 -0.60
N PRO A 186 -4.29 17.79 -1.70
CA PRO A 186 -4.51 16.36 -1.73
C PRO A 186 -3.47 15.62 -0.87
N LYS A 187 -3.95 14.87 0.11
CA LYS A 187 -3.11 14.07 1.02
C LYS A 187 -2.64 12.75 0.44
N TRP A 188 -3.38 12.18 -0.50
CA TRP A 188 -3.19 10.84 -1.04
C TRP A 188 -3.08 10.88 -2.56
N PHE A 189 -2.31 9.93 -3.09
CA PHE A 189 -1.91 9.89 -4.49
C PHE A 189 -2.05 8.47 -5.04
N SER A 190 -2.33 8.38 -6.33
CA SER A 190 -2.50 7.18 -7.13
C SER A 190 -1.63 7.24 -8.38
N VAL A 191 -1.46 6.09 -9.01
CA VAL A 191 -0.83 5.91 -10.33
C VAL A 191 -1.74 5.04 -11.18
N ASP A 192 -1.60 5.07 -12.50
CA ASP A 192 -2.28 4.08 -13.35
C ASP A 192 -1.30 2.97 -13.72
N VAL A 193 -1.73 1.72 -13.54
CA VAL A 193 -0.95 0.53 -13.88
C VAL A 193 -1.65 -0.25 -14.99
N LYS A 194 -0.86 -0.79 -15.91
CA LYS A 194 -1.32 -1.67 -16.98
C LYS A 194 -0.73 -3.07 -16.80
N PHE A 195 -1.55 -4.10 -17.00
CA PHE A 195 -1.07 -5.48 -17.04
C PHE A 195 -0.01 -5.65 -18.14
N ASN A 196 1.16 -6.19 -17.78
CA ASN A 196 2.20 -6.57 -18.74
C ASN A 196 2.13 -8.08 -19.02
N ARG A 197 2.41 -8.90 -18.00
CA ARG A 197 2.36 -10.36 -18.10
C ARG A 197 2.19 -11.05 -16.75
N MET A 198 1.75 -12.31 -16.78
CA MET A 198 1.92 -13.23 -15.65
C MET A 198 3.40 -13.63 -15.53
N LEU A 199 3.81 -14.06 -14.33
CA LEU A 199 5.05 -14.83 -14.18
C LEU A 199 4.84 -16.25 -14.74
N LYS A 200 5.89 -16.91 -15.23
CA LYS A 200 5.84 -18.30 -15.75
C LYS A 200 5.35 -19.28 -14.69
N ARG A 201 5.74 -19.04 -13.43
CA ARG A 201 5.14 -19.63 -12.24
C ARG A 201 4.92 -18.59 -11.15
N TYR A 202 3.99 -18.89 -10.27
CA TYR A 202 3.76 -18.15 -9.03
C TYR A 202 4.97 -18.25 -8.08
N ILE A 203 5.36 -17.13 -7.47
CA ILE A 203 6.48 -17.04 -6.52
C ILE A 203 5.94 -16.79 -5.10
N PRO A 204 5.77 -17.83 -4.26
CA PRO A 204 5.15 -17.74 -2.94
C PRO A 204 6.00 -16.98 -1.90
N LEU A 205 5.34 -16.28 -0.98
CA LEU A 205 6.00 -15.58 0.14
C LEU A 205 6.93 -16.46 1.00
N PRO A 206 6.60 -17.74 1.33
CA PRO A 206 7.56 -18.66 1.93
C PRO A 206 8.90 -18.77 1.20
N GLU A 207 8.90 -18.99 -0.12
CA GLU A 207 10.15 -19.06 -0.92
C GLU A 207 10.95 -17.76 -0.84
N LEU A 208 10.27 -16.61 -0.96
CA LEU A 208 10.91 -15.28 -0.84
C LEU A 208 11.49 -15.03 0.56
N LYS A 209 10.84 -15.54 1.62
CA LYS A 209 11.34 -15.47 3.01
C LYS A 209 12.59 -16.33 3.20
N ASP A 210 12.57 -17.56 2.71
CA ASP A 210 13.70 -18.49 2.86
C ASP A 210 14.93 -17.98 2.10
N LEU A 211 14.76 -17.49 0.87
CA LEU A 211 15.81 -16.86 0.08
C LEU A 211 16.36 -15.58 0.77
N TYR A 212 15.49 -14.71 1.31
CA TYR A 212 15.92 -13.56 2.10
C TYR A 212 16.74 -13.98 3.33
N LEU A 213 16.32 -15.01 4.07
CA LEU A 213 17.04 -15.49 5.25
C LEU A 213 18.41 -16.08 4.90
N GLN A 214 18.51 -16.83 3.81
CA GLN A 214 19.77 -17.37 3.29
C GLN A 214 20.72 -16.24 2.89
N HIS A 215 20.27 -15.31 2.04
CA HIS A 215 21.07 -14.16 1.59
C HIS A 215 21.52 -13.27 2.77
N LYS A 216 20.60 -12.98 3.70
CA LYS A 216 20.91 -12.20 4.90
C LYS A 216 21.92 -12.88 5.82
N LYS A 217 21.83 -14.20 6.01
CA LYS A 217 22.80 -14.98 6.80
C LYS A 217 24.20 -14.91 6.19
N ASN A 218 24.29 -15.02 4.86
CA ASN A 218 25.55 -14.97 4.13
C ASN A 218 26.07 -13.54 3.91
N LYS A 219 25.24 -12.51 4.19
CA LYS A 219 25.48 -11.08 3.90
C LYS A 219 25.63 -10.77 2.40
N GLU A 220 25.22 -11.70 1.54
CA GLU A 220 25.44 -11.72 0.09
C GLU A 220 24.15 -12.18 -0.62
N GLY A 221 24.00 -11.82 -1.90
CA GLY A 221 22.83 -12.17 -2.72
C GLY A 221 21.74 -11.08 -2.74
N ALA A 222 21.04 -10.99 -3.87
CA ALA A 222 20.14 -9.90 -4.23
C ALA A 222 19.13 -9.54 -3.12
N LEU A 223 18.39 -10.54 -2.64
CA LEU A 223 17.30 -10.33 -1.67
C LEU A 223 17.75 -10.00 -0.23
N LYS A 224 19.04 -9.80 0.09
CA LYS A 224 19.52 -9.64 1.49
C LYS A 224 18.90 -8.47 2.27
N LEU A 225 18.34 -7.46 1.59
CA LEU A 225 17.63 -6.32 2.18
C LEU A 225 16.14 -6.22 1.79
N PHE A 226 15.61 -7.26 1.14
CA PHE A 226 14.37 -7.20 0.36
C PHE A 226 13.19 -6.55 1.10
N GLY A 227 12.70 -5.45 0.52
CA GLY A 227 11.72 -4.56 1.13
C GLY A 227 10.45 -5.28 1.59
N LEU A 228 9.99 -6.28 0.84
CA LEU A 228 8.78 -7.05 1.14
C LEU A 228 8.81 -7.66 2.56
N ILE A 229 9.99 -8.10 3.00
CA ILE A 229 10.19 -8.78 4.29
C ILE A 229 10.62 -7.77 5.37
N THR A 230 11.47 -6.79 5.03
CA THR A 230 12.00 -5.81 5.99
C THR A 230 11.01 -4.70 6.34
N LYS A 231 10.05 -4.39 5.47
CA LYS A 231 9.04 -3.33 5.63
C LYS A 231 7.61 -3.88 5.40
N PRO A 232 7.13 -4.84 6.20
CA PRO A 232 5.91 -5.60 5.92
C PRO A 232 4.65 -4.74 5.82
N ARG A 233 4.59 -3.61 6.56
CA ARG A 233 3.45 -2.66 6.59
C ARG A 233 3.37 -1.68 5.41
N LEU A 234 4.32 -1.71 4.47
CA LEU A 234 4.21 -0.93 3.23
C LEU A 234 3.45 -1.71 2.15
N SER A 235 2.62 -1.02 1.36
CA SER A 235 1.89 -1.57 0.21
C SER A 235 2.58 -1.30 -1.12
N VAL A 236 3.33 -0.20 -1.18
CA VAL A 236 4.20 0.20 -2.30
C VAL A 236 5.63 0.18 -1.80
N LEU A 237 6.52 -0.53 -2.49
CA LEU A 237 7.94 -0.64 -2.14
C LEU A 237 8.83 -0.49 -3.38
N PRO A 238 9.97 0.21 -3.31
CA PRO A 238 11.01 0.11 -4.32
C PRO A 238 11.62 -1.29 -4.31
N VAL A 239 12.01 -1.75 -5.49
CA VAL A 239 12.76 -2.99 -5.73
C VAL A 239 14.02 -2.60 -6.52
N THR A 240 15.18 -3.08 -6.12
CA THR A 240 16.40 -2.80 -6.90
C THR A 240 16.40 -3.61 -8.20
N LYS A 241 17.16 -3.18 -9.21
CA LYS A 241 17.32 -3.98 -10.44
C LYS A 241 17.84 -5.40 -10.12
N GLU A 242 18.79 -5.52 -9.19
CA GLU A 242 19.34 -6.80 -8.73
C GLU A 242 18.26 -7.70 -8.10
N GLU A 243 17.39 -7.14 -7.24
CA GLU A 243 16.26 -7.87 -6.65
C GLU A 243 15.22 -8.28 -7.70
N PHE A 244 14.93 -7.39 -8.67
CA PHE A 244 13.98 -7.64 -9.75
C PHE A 244 14.47 -8.76 -10.67
N ASP A 245 15.67 -8.60 -11.24
CA ASP A 245 16.33 -9.60 -12.11
C ASP A 245 16.40 -10.97 -11.41
N PHE A 246 16.81 -11.00 -10.13
CA PHE A 246 16.89 -12.24 -9.36
C PHE A 246 15.53 -12.93 -9.22
N ILE A 247 14.46 -12.19 -8.94
CA ILE A 247 13.11 -12.75 -8.85
C ILE A 247 12.65 -13.30 -10.22
N LEU A 248 13.01 -12.66 -11.34
CA LEU A 248 12.74 -13.21 -12.67
C LEU A 248 13.47 -14.55 -12.89
N THR A 249 14.69 -14.75 -12.37
CA THR A 249 15.37 -16.06 -12.47
C THR A 249 14.66 -17.20 -11.72
N LEU A 250 13.78 -16.87 -10.76
CA LEU A 250 12.98 -17.87 -10.07
C LEU A 250 11.87 -18.44 -10.97
N GLU A 251 11.43 -17.70 -11.99
CA GLU A 251 10.42 -18.14 -12.96
C GLU A 251 10.81 -19.34 -13.81
N GLU A 252 12.12 -19.60 -13.95
CA GLU A 252 12.69 -20.66 -14.78
C GLU A 252 12.94 -21.99 -14.00
N LYS A 253 12.60 -22.02 -12.71
CA LYS A 253 12.75 -23.18 -11.81
C LYS A 253 11.42 -23.91 -11.64
#